data_AF-A0A0K9YKD4-F1
#
_entry.id   AF-A0A0K9YKD4-F1
#
_cell.length_a   1.000
_cell.length_b   1.000
_cell.length_c   1.000
_cell.angle_alpha   90.00
_cell.angle_beta   90.00
_cell.angle_gamma   90.00
#
_symmetry.space_group_name_H-M   'P 1'
#
loop_
_entity.id
_entity.type
_entity.pdbx_description
1 polymer ?
#
loop_
_entity_poly.entity_id
_entity_poly.type
_entity_poly.pdbx_seq_one_letter_code
_entity_poly.pdbx_strand_id
1 'polypeptide(L)'
;MSTAMMYYLAWHEDDWLDEVLDRFPEVNAIVPTAKTFEMLAEQRQSGEVTRAVLVLNAAQEQERCRTFLKLCLEHEQLSSDPLYIVGLKPEEEEAWREAYPTAKIIVITGFAVEFDYDAVLARMESDLEGAN
;
A
#
# COMPACT_ATOMS: atom_id res chain seq x y z
N MET A 1 -11.03 20.65 -3.69
CA MET A 1 -11.30 19.37 -3.01
C MET A 1 -10.02 18.58 -3.05
N SER A 2 -9.51 18.10 -1.92
CA SER A 2 -8.36 17.19 -1.91
C SER A 2 -8.87 15.82 -2.31
N THR A 3 -8.45 15.32 -3.47
CA THR A 3 -8.74 13.98 -3.96
C THR A 3 -7.66 13.05 -3.41
N ALA A 4 -7.76 12.77 -2.12
CA ALA A 4 -6.91 11.75 -1.50
C ALA A 4 -7.45 10.38 -1.91
N MET A 5 -6.58 9.45 -2.28
CA MET A 5 -6.97 8.12 -2.76
C MET A 5 -6.16 7.02 -2.08
N MET A 6 -6.85 5.95 -1.67
CA MET A 6 -6.20 4.74 -1.22
C MET A 6 -6.13 3.74 -2.36
N TYR A 7 -4.94 3.22 -2.63
CA TYR A 7 -4.73 2.16 -3.60
C TYR A 7 -4.36 0.88 -2.88
N TYR A 8 -5.25 -0.10 -2.97
CA TYR A 8 -4.96 -1.45 -2.51
C TYR A 8 -4.44 -2.28 -3.68
N LEU A 9 -3.21 -2.77 -3.56
CA LEU A 9 -2.44 -3.40 -4.61
C LEU A 9 -2.20 -4.86 -4.25
N ALA A 10 -2.86 -5.77 -4.94
CA ALA A 10 -2.70 -7.21 -4.70
C ALA A 10 -2.86 -8.02 -6.00
N TRP A 11 -2.14 -9.14 -6.08
CA TRP A 11 -2.29 -10.09 -7.19
C TRP A 11 -3.47 -11.05 -7.00
N HIS A 12 -3.89 -11.22 -5.74
CA HIS A 12 -4.94 -12.13 -5.32
C HIS A 12 -5.82 -11.41 -4.30
N GLU A 13 -7.09 -11.81 -4.24
CA GLU A 13 -8.00 -11.42 -3.15
C GLU A 13 -7.53 -12.06 -1.85
N ASP A 14 -7.67 -11.32 -0.76
CA ASP A 14 -7.16 -11.70 0.55
C ASP A 14 -7.83 -10.88 1.67
N ASP A 15 -7.71 -11.36 2.91
CA ASP A 15 -8.41 -10.81 4.07
C ASP A 15 -8.03 -9.35 4.38
N TRP A 16 -6.86 -8.85 3.96
CA TRP A 16 -6.53 -7.42 4.14
C TRP A 16 -7.42 -6.51 3.31
N LEU A 17 -7.91 -6.97 2.15
CA LEU A 17 -8.79 -6.17 1.32
C LEU A 17 -10.11 -5.92 2.04
N ASP A 18 -10.67 -6.93 2.71
CA ASP A 18 -11.93 -6.80 3.45
C ASP A 18 -11.81 -5.76 4.56
N GLU A 19 -10.76 -5.85 5.38
CA GLU A 19 -10.50 -4.90 6.48
C GLU A 19 -10.31 -3.45 5.97
N VAL A 20 -9.64 -3.29 4.82
CA VAL A 20 -9.44 -1.98 4.19
C VAL A 20 -10.76 -1.43 3.64
N LEU A 21 -11.57 -2.26 2.98
CA LEU A 21 -12.88 -1.85 2.44
C LEU A 21 -13.89 -1.51 3.55
N ASP A 22 -13.82 -2.20 4.69
CA ASP A 22 -14.67 -1.91 5.84
C ASP A 22 -14.37 -0.55 6.47
N ARG A 23 -13.09 -0.10 6.43
CA ARG A 23 -12.68 1.19 7.00
C ARG A 23 -12.76 2.36 6.02
N PHE A 24 -12.40 2.15 4.76
CA PHE A 24 -12.19 3.22 3.80
C PHE A 24 -13.27 3.22 2.71
N PRO A 25 -14.08 4.28 2.60
CA PRO A 25 -15.18 4.32 1.62
C PRO A 25 -14.69 4.46 0.17
N GLU A 26 -13.47 4.95 -0.06
CA GLU A 26 -12.90 5.21 -1.38
C GLU A 26 -11.55 4.48 -1.52
N VAL A 27 -11.61 3.23 -1.97
CA VAL A 27 -10.44 2.35 -2.20
C VAL A 27 -10.44 1.88 -3.64
N ASN A 28 -9.31 2.08 -4.33
CA ASN A 28 -9.05 1.48 -5.63
C ASN A 28 -8.24 0.19 -5.44
N ALA A 29 -8.94 -0.95 -5.41
CA ALA A 29 -8.33 -2.27 -5.36
C ALA A 29 -7.97 -2.77 -6.77
N ILE A 30 -6.68 -2.87 -7.06
CA ILE A 30 -6.17 -3.13 -8.42
C ILE A 30 -4.88 -3.94 -8.39
N VAL A 31 -4.61 -4.65 -9.48
CA VAL A 31 -3.42 -5.49 -9.62
C VAL A 31 -2.18 -4.64 -9.92
N PRO A 32 -1.02 -4.82 -9.27
CA PRO A 32 0.18 -3.97 -9.46
C PRO A 32 0.94 -4.30 -10.76
N THR A 33 0.37 -3.91 -11.89
CA THR A 33 0.95 -4.06 -13.24
C THR A 33 1.63 -2.79 -13.73
N ALA A 34 2.39 -2.87 -14.84
CA ALA A 34 2.94 -1.67 -15.48
C ALA A 34 1.84 -0.66 -15.91
N LYS A 35 0.72 -1.16 -16.43
CA LYS A 35 -0.44 -0.33 -16.79
C LYS A 35 -1.04 0.37 -15.57
N THR A 36 -1.10 -0.33 -14.44
CA THR A 36 -1.55 0.24 -13.17
C THR A 36 -0.61 1.35 -12.73
N PHE A 37 0.70 1.14 -12.82
CA PHE A 37 1.67 2.19 -12.52
C PHE A 37 1.47 3.43 -13.40
N GLU A 38 1.29 3.26 -14.71
CA GLU A 38 1.02 4.38 -15.64
C GLU A 38 -0.22 5.17 -15.23
N MET A 39 -1.30 4.47 -14.88
CA MET A 39 -2.54 5.10 -14.38
C MET A 39 -2.30 5.91 -13.10
N LEU A 40 -1.62 5.33 -12.11
CA LEU A 40 -1.31 6.02 -10.85
C LEU A 40 -0.44 7.26 -11.09
N ALA A 41 0.61 7.10 -11.91
CA ALA A 41 1.52 8.18 -12.24
C ALA A 41 0.77 9.34 -12.94
N GLU A 42 -0.10 9.03 -13.91
CA GLU A 42 -0.92 10.02 -14.60
C GLU A 42 -1.86 10.75 -13.64
N GLN A 43 -2.56 10.01 -12.77
CA GLN A 43 -3.47 10.60 -11.78
C GLN A 43 -2.76 11.52 -10.78
N ARG A 44 -1.53 11.17 -10.38
CA ARG A 44 -0.71 12.03 -9.52
C ARG A 44 -0.22 13.27 -10.28
N GLN A 45 0.33 13.08 -11.48
CA GLN A 45 0.88 14.16 -12.30
C GLN A 45 -0.18 15.17 -12.75
N SER A 46 -1.39 14.71 -13.09
CA SER A 46 -2.49 15.57 -13.51
C SER A 46 -3.11 16.36 -12.35
N GLY A 47 -2.82 15.96 -11.11
CA GLY A 47 -3.46 16.49 -9.90
C GLY A 47 -4.89 15.97 -9.70
N GLU A 48 -5.33 15.00 -10.52
CA GLU A 48 -6.58 14.27 -10.28
C GLU A 48 -6.57 13.62 -8.90
N VAL A 49 -5.41 13.11 -8.47
CA VAL A 49 -5.18 12.62 -7.12
C VAL A 49 -4.07 13.45 -6.49
N THR A 50 -4.42 14.24 -5.48
CA THR A 50 -3.48 15.15 -4.81
C THR A 50 -2.67 14.45 -3.71
N ARG A 51 -3.18 13.35 -3.17
CA ARG A 51 -2.49 12.50 -2.18
C ARG A 51 -2.84 11.05 -2.40
N ALA A 52 -1.86 10.16 -2.27
CA ALA A 52 -2.11 8.73 -2.35
C ALA A 52 -1.52 8.01 -1.14
N VAL A 53 -2.21 6.96 -0.69
CA VAL A 53 -1.63 5.93 0.18
C VAL A 53 -1.62 4.63 -0.61
N LEU A 54 -0.44 4.02 -0.72
CA LEU A 54 -0.25 2.75 -1.41
C LEU A 54 -0.20 1.64 -0.38
N VAL A 55 -1.09 0.66 -0.49
CA VAL A 55 -1.07 -0.56 0.33
C VAL A 55 -0.81 -1.73 -0.59
N LEU A 56 0.37 -2.34 -0.50
CA LEU A 56 0.77 -3.48 -1.32
C LEU A 56 0.75 -4.76 -0.49
N ASN A 57 -0.10 -5.71 -0.87
CA ASN A 57 -0.03 -7.06 -0.33
C ASN A 57 1.04 -7.86 -1.05
N ALA A 58 2.08 -8.26 -0.31
CA ALA A 58 3.23 -9.01 -0.81
C ALA A 58 3.23 -10.48 -0.37
N ALA A 59 2.10 -11.02 0.10
CA ALA A 59 1.98 -12.43 0.48
C ALA A 59 2.30 -13.39 -0.67
N GLN A 60 1.98 -12.99 -1.90
CA GLN A 60 2.19 -13.77 -3.12
C GLN A 60 2.91 -12.93 -4.17
N GLU A 61 3.51 -13.60 -5.16
CA GLU A 61 4.10 -12.95 -6.34
C GLU A 61 5.18 -11.89 -6.00
N GLN A 62 5.97 -12.12 -4.94
CA GLN A 62 6.90 -11.14 -4.37
C GLN A 62 7.86 -10.50 -5.38
N GLU A 63 8.41 -11.26 -6.34
CA GLU A 63 9.30 -10.71 -7.37
C GLU A 63 8.59 -9.67 -8.26
N ARG A 64 7.31 -9.89 -8.56
CA ARG A 64 6.50 -8.97 -9.34
C ARG A 64 6.14 -7.73 -8.52
N CYS A 65 5.82 -7.92 -7.25
CA CYS A 65 5.66 -6.82 -6.29
C CYS A 65 6.92 -5.94 -6.23
N ARG A 66 8.10 -6.55 -6.14
CA ARG A 66 9.39 -5.80 -6.14
C ARG A 66 9.62 -5.02 -7.43
N THR A 67 9.27 -5.61 -8.58
CA THR A 67 9.37 -4.94 -9.88
C THR A 67 8.43 -3.73 -9.96
N PHE A 68 7.19 -3.87 -9.49
CA PHE A 68 6.24 -2.76 -9.43
C PHE A 68 6.71 -1.65 -8.48
N LEU A 69 7.20 -2.01 -7.30
CA LEU A 69 7.73 -1.04 -6.33
C LEU A 69 8.92 -0.26 -6.88
N LYS A 70 9.79 -0.92 -7.66
CA LYS A 70 10.90 -0.23 -8.33
C LYS A 70 10.40 0.92 -9.21
N LEU A 71 9.34 0.70 -10.00
CA LEU A 71 8.73 1.76 -10.83
C LEU A 71 8.20 2.91 -9.96
N CYS A 72 7.53 2.59 -8.85
CA CYS A 72 6.98 3.60 -7.94
C CYS A 72 8.09 4.44 -7.27
N LEU A 73 9.18 3.80 -6.85
CA LEU A 73 10.30 4.48 -6.19
C LEU A 73 11.14 5.35 -7.15
N GLU A 74 11.16 5.01 -8.44
CA GLU A 74 11.81 5.82 -9.47
C GLU A 74 10.97 7.05 -9.88
N HIS A 75 9.69 7.10 -9.49
CA HIS A 75 8.79 8.20 -9.82
C HIS A 75 8.72 9.25 -8.70
N GLU A 76 8.95 10.52 -9.02
CA GLU A 76 9.11 11.62 -8.04
C GLU A 76 7.95 11.74 -7.04
N GLN A 77 6.70 11.73 -7.52
CA GLN A 77 5.53 11.91 -6.64
C GLN A 77 5.17 10.64 -5.87
N LEU A 78 5.02 9.50 -6.58
CA LEU A 78 4.70 8.20 -5.97
C LEU A 78 5.75 7.71 -4.96
N SER A 79 7.03 8.02 -5.13
CA SER A 79 8.08 7.68 -4.16
C SER A 79 7.95 8.44 -2.84
N SER A 80 7.22 9.56 -2.83
CA SER A 80 6.95 10.38 -1.64
C SER A 80 5.62 10.03 -0.97
N ASP A 81 4.77 9.25 -1.64
CA ASP A 81 3.48 8.81 -1.09
C ASP A 81 3.70 7.70 -0.04
N PRO A 82 2.93 7.68 1.06
CA PRO A 82 3.00 6.62 2.07
C PRO A 82 2.80 5.23 1.45
N LEU A 83 3.77 4.35 1.70
CA LEU A 83 3.74 2.95 1.28
C LEU A 83 3.62 2.02 2.48
N TYR A 84 2.59 1.18 2.47
CA TYR A 84 2.39 0.07 3.39
C TYR A 84 2.62 -1.25 2.65
N ILE A 85 3.35 -2.16 3.28
CA ILE A 85 3.54 -3.52 2.76
C ILE A 85 2.97 -4.49 3.79
N VAL A 86 1.96 -5.24 3.36
CA VAL A 86 1.19 -6.16 4.20
C VAL A 86 1.28 -7.59 3.67
N GLY A 87 0.78 -8.56 4.44
CA GLY A 87 0.66 -9.96 4.01
C GLY A 87 1.98 -10.76 4.02
N LEU A 88 3.10 -10.13 4.40
CA LEU A 88 4.38 -10.82 4.56
C LEU A 88 4.34 -11.78 5.75
N LYS A 89 5.12 -12.87 5.64
CA LYS A 89 5.39 -13.76 6.76
C LYS A 89 6.44 -13.16 7.71
N PRO A 90 6.45 -13.54 9.00
CA PRO A 90 7.44 -13.04 9.96
C PRO A 90 8.90 -13.19 9.52
N GLU A 91 9.25 -14.30 8.90
CA GLU A 91 10.61 -14.56 8.41
C GLU A 91 11.02 -13.68 7.22
N GLU A 92 10.09 -13.00 6.57
CA GLU A 92 10.33 -12.13 5.41
C GLU A 92 10.51 -10.65 5.80
N GLU A 93 10.10 -10.29 7.02
CA GLU A 93 10.01 -8.91 7.49
C GLU A 93 11.33 -8.14 7.34
N GLU A 94 12.42 -8.72 7.84
CA GLU A 94 13.74 -8.08 7.87
C GLU A 94 14.23 -7.76 6.45
N ALA A 95 14.15 -8.74 5.54
CA ALA A 95 14.57 -8.56 4.15
C ALA A 95 13.76 -7.48 3.42
N TRP A 96 12.46 -7.35 3.71
CA TRP A 96 11.62 -6.32 3.13
C TRP A 96 11.86 -4.94 3.75
N ARG A 97 12.11 -4.88 5.06
CA ARG A 97 12.45 -3.64 5.75
C ARG A 97 13.79 -3.07 5.28
N GLU A 98 14.79 -3.92 5.06
CA GLU A 98 16.08 -3.50 4.50
C GLU A 98 15.96 -2.99 3.05
N ALA A 99 15.15 -3.66 2.23
CA ALA A 99 14.94 -3.29 0.83
C ALA A 99 14.11 -2.01 0.66
N TYR A 100 13.18 -1.74 1.58
CA TYR A 100 12.22 -0.63 1.52
C TYR A 100 12.19 0.15 2.84
N PRO A 101 13.27 0.87 3.19
CA PRO A 101 13.41 1.48 4.52
C PRO A 101 12.40 2.60 4.83
N THR A 102 11.76 3.17 3.80
CA THR A 102 10.72 4.18 3.95
C THR A 102 9.31 3.59 4.01
N ALA A 103 9.15 2.29 3.71
CA ALA A 103 7.87 1.62 3.76
C ALA A 103 7.49 1.22 5.18
N LYS A 104 6.19 1.27 5.47
CA LYS A 104 5.60 0.76 6.71
C LYS A 104 5.31 -0.72 6.51
N ILE A 105 6.23 -1.56 6.96
CA ILE A 105 6.09 -3.02 6.88
C ILE A 105 5.18 -3.49 8.02
N ILE A 106 4.09 -4.17 7.68
CA ILE A 106 3.11 -4.68 8.63
C ILE A 106 3.08 -6.21 8.52
N VAL A 107 3.43 -6.88 9.61
CA VAL A 107 3.46 -8.32 9.70
C VAL A 107 2.60 -8.76 10.86
N ILE A 108 1.68 -9.68 10.58
CA ILE A 108 0.84 -10.30 11.61
C ILE A 108 1.68 -11.39 12.28
N THR A 109 2.13 -11.12 13.50
CA THR A 109 2.81 -12.10 14.35
C THR A 109 1.79 -12.69 15.32
N GLY A 110 1.49 -13.99 15.20
CA GLY A 110 0.48 -14.67 16.02
C GLY A 110 -0.81 -14.97 15.27
N PHE A 111 -1.94 -15.02 15.99
CA PHE A 111 -3.25 -15.25 15.39
C PHE A 111 -3.81 -13.96 14.80
N ALA A 112 -4.38 -14.03 13.59
CA ALA A 112 -4.96 -12.86 12.92
C ALA A 112 -6.04 -12.15 13.78
N VAL A 113 -6.82 -12.90 14.56
CA VAL A 113 -7.85 -12.34 15.45
C VAL A 113 -7.31 -11.51 16.62
N GLU A 114 -6.02 -11.64 16.94
CA GLU A 114 -5.35 -10.87 17.99
C GLU A 114 -4.61 -9.66 17.42
N PHE A 115 -4.57 -9.53 16.08
CA PHE A 115 -3.91 -8.43 15.41
C PHE A 115 -4.75 -7.17 15.47
N ASP A 116 -4.11 -6.06 15.84
CA ASP A 116 -4.76 -4.75 15.96
C ASP A 116 -4.85 -4.07 14.58
N TYR A 117 -5.82 -4.51 13.78
CA TYR A 117 -6.13 -3.91 12.48
C TYR A 117 -6.51 -2.43 12.63
N ASP A 118 -7.30 -2.09 13.65
CA ASP A 118 -7.76 -0.73 13.92
C ASP A 118 -6.59 0.26 14.06
N ALA A 119 -5.54 -0.11 14.79
CA ALA A 119 -4.36 0.74 14.95
C ALA A 119 -3.63 0.99 13.62
N VAL A 120 -3.53 -0.03 12.76
CA VAL A 120 -2.87 0.09 11.45
C VAL A 120 -3.72 0.95 10.51
N LEU A 121 -5.03 0.68 10.45
CA LEU A 121 -5.96 1.40 9.58
C LEU A 121 -6.11 2.86 10.01
N ALA A 122 -6.13 3.17 11.31
CA ALA A 122 -6.12 4.55 11.81
C ALA A 122 -4.85 5.33 11.38
N ARG A 123 -3.71 4.64 11.29
CA ARG A 123 -2.48 5.24 10.78
C ARG A 123 -2.54 5.50 9.28
N MET A 124 -3.13 4.58 8.50
CA MET A 124 -3.37 4.77 7.06
C MET A 124 -4.31 5.95 6.80
N GLU A 125 -5.36 6.11 7.60
CA GLU A 125 -6.27 7.26 7.53
C GLU A 125 -5.54 8.58 7.82
N SER A 126 -4.73 8.61 8.88
CA SER A 126 -3.93 9.80 9.22
C SER A 126 -2.97 10.20 8.09
N ASP A 127 -2.29 9.23 7.48
CA ASP A 127 -1.44 9.46 6.31
C ASP A 127 -2.23 10.00 5.11
N LEU A 128 -3.44 9.48 4.87
CA LEU A 128 -4.32 9.91 3.78
C LEU A 128 -4.80 11.36 3.98
N GLU A 129 -5.12 11.73 5.22
CA GLU A 129 -5.46 13.08 5.64
C GLU A 129 -4.25 14.03 5.67
N GLY A 130 -3.03 13.50 5.54
CA GLY A 130 -1.78 14.25 5.60
C GLY A 130 -1.46 14.77 7.00
N ALA A 131 -1.96 14.10 8.03
CA ALA A 131 -1.56 14.32 9.41
C ALA A 131 -0.22 13.63 9.64
N ASN A 132 0.85 14.42 9.74
CA ASN A 132 2.20 13.96 10.10
C ASN A 132 2.27 13.39 11.51
#